data_AF-A0A523RUC1-F1
#
_entry.id   AF-A0A523RUC1-F1
#
_cell.length_a   1.000
_cell.length_b   1.000
_cell.length_c   1.000
_cell.angle_alpha   90.00
_cell.angle_beta   90.00
_cell.angle_gamma   90.00
#
_symmetry.space_group_name_H-M   'P 1'
#
loop_
_entity.id
_entity.type
_entity.pdbx_description
1 polymer ?
#
loop_
_entity_poly.entity_id
_entity_poly.type
_entity_poly.pdbx_seq_one_letter_code
_entity_poly.pdbx_strand_id
1 'polypeptide(L)'
;AKASKTSDLDITKASDRIQEYSWEHELIWEYVPPGNAHHDVQRLDNGNTLLLYMEVVPEEYKKKIKNLKRRRDACVYSDVVLELTPDKEIVWEWHEYKYLDINQYCQICNLADWTHTNTVQALPENKWYDAGDKRFKPGNILLSLRNLSVIFVVDKESKEVVWTYTGDYNGGLAGQHEPHMIEKGLPGEGNILIFDNGAPPLKNLRHCGQSYVLEINPVSKNLVWRYENGEKFFSKFRSNMQRLPNGNTLICESEGPRSFEVTSEKEIVWEYAVPYQLIIGRAYRYPYDYCPQLRALGKPKEKMVSPPSHVSTKPIALRF
;
A
#
# COMPACT_ATOMS: atom_id res chain seq x y z
N ALA A 1 -8.72 -16.23 -9.24
CA ALA A 1 -7.61 -17.03 -9.82
C ALA A 1 -7.36 -16.54 -11.24
N LYS A 2 -6.44 -15.59 -11.44
CA LYS A 2 -5.90 -15.28 -12.76
C LYS A 2 -4.71 -16.21 -12.98
N ALA A 3 -4.86 -17.10 -13.95
CA ALA A 3 -3.89 -18.12 -14.32
C ALA A 3 -2.63 -17.51 -14.97
N SER A 4 -1.51 -18.18 -14.71
CA SER A 4 -0.17 -17.98 -15.29
C SER A 4 0.40 -16.56 -15.31
N LYS A 5 0.91 -16.10 -14.15
CA LYS A 5 2.03 -15.17 -14.22
C LYS A 5 3.26 -15.93 -14.70
N THR A 6 3.88 -15.47 -15.78
CA THR A 6 5.15 -16.00 -16.32
C THR A 6 6.38 -15.42 -15.63
N SER A 7 6.16 -14.47 -14.72
CA SER A 7 7.19 -13.61 -14.16
C SER A 7 6.73 -12.93 -12.87
N ASP A 8 7.66 -12.30 -12.16
CA ASP A 8 7.40 -11.43 -11.02
C ASP A 8 8.06 -10.06 -11.22
N LEU A 9 7.37 -9.02 -10.78
CA LEU A 9 7.74 -7.62 -10.98
C LEU A 9 8.08 -7.00 -9.62
N ASP A 10 9.26 -6.41 -9.50
CA ASP A 10 9.74 -5.82 -8.26
C ASP A 10 10.47 -4.49 -8.49
N ILE A 11 10.58 -3.69 -7.44
CA ILE A 11 11.38 -2.45 -7.40
C ILE A 11 12.71 -2.77 -6.73
N THR A 12 13.79 -2.74 -7.50
CA THR A 12 15.12 -3.00 -6.96
C THR A 12 15.73 -1.73 -6.39
N LYS A 13 15.58 -1.58 -5.07
CA LYS A 13 16.06 -0.43 -4.28
C LYS A 13 17.57 -0.12 -4.45
N ALA A 14 18.37 -1.10 -4.87
CA ALA A 14 19.81 -0.91 -5.08
C ALA A 14 20.13 -0.07 -6.34
N SER A 15 19.18 0.14 -7.24
CA SER A 15 19.44 0.80 -8.53
C SER A 15 18.40 1.84 -8.97
N ASP A 16 17.38 2.12 -8.14
CA ASP A 16 16.23 2.97 -8.50
C ASP A 16 15.53 2.50 -9.78
N ARG A 17 15.52 1.17 -10.02
CA ARG A 17 14.95 0.53 -11.20
C ARG A 17 13.75 -0.34 -10.84
N ILE A 18 12.94 -0.55 -11.85
CA ILE A 18 11.82 -1.48 -11.82
C ILE A 18 12.20 -2.61 -12.76
N GLN A 19 12.19 -3.84 -12.25
CA GLN A 19 12.68 -5.00 -12.97
C GLN A 19 11.66 -6.14 -12.87
N GLU A 20 11.47 -6.81 -13.99
CA GLU A 20 10.65 -8.02 -14.07
C GLU A 20 11.54 -9.19 -14.44
N TYR A 21 11.44 -10.26 -13.65
CA TYR A 21 12.20 -11.48 -13.87
C TYR A 21 11.25 -12.63 -14.21
N SER A 22 11.68 -13.48 -15.14
CA SER A 22 11.03 -14.78 -15.33
C SER A 22 11.25 -15.68 -14.11
N TRP A 23 10.48 -16.75 -14.01
CA TRP A 23 10.66 -17.72 -12.92
C TRP A 23 11.97 -18.52 -13.05
N GLU A 24 12.65 -18.41 -14.18
CA GLU A 24 13.98 -18.95 -14.46
C GLU A 24 15.09 -17.92 -14.17
N HIS A 25 14.74 -16.82 -13.52
CA HIS A 25 15.63 -15.72 -13.10
C HIS A 25 16.21 -14.91 -14.26
N GLU A 26 15.56 -14.90 -15.41
CA GLU A 26 15.96 -14.07 -16.55
C GLU A 26 15.32 -12.68 -16.45
N LEU A 27 16.10 -11.61 -16.63
CA LEU A 27 15.55 -10.26 -16.70
C LEU A 27 14.78 -10.10 -18.02
N ILE A 28 13.46 -9.91 -17.95
CA ILE A 28 12.59 -9.82 -19.13
C ILE A 28 12.05 -8.41 -19.39
N TRP A 29 12.03 -7.55 -18.38
CA TRP A 29 11.63 -6.15 -18.52
C TRP A 29 12.36 -5.28 -17.49
N GLU A 30 12.72 -4.06 -17.89
CA GLU A 30 13.37 -3.08 -17.00
C GLU A 30 12.96 -1.67 -17.40
N TYR A 31 12.75 -0.82 -16.41
CA TYR A 31 12.57 0.62 -16.58
C TYR A 31 13.28 1.41 -15.48
N VAL A 32 13.86 2.55 -15.88
CA VAL A 32 14.51 3.52 -14.99
C VAL A 32 13.72 4.82 -15.11
N PRO A 33 12.92 5.21 -14.10
CA PRO A 33 12.22 6.48 -14.13
C PRO A 33 13.21 7.67 -14.05
N PRO A 34 12.75 8.90 -14.38
CA PRO A 34 13.57 10.10 -14.27
C PRO A 34 14.05 10.41 -12.84
N GLY A 35 13.33 9.91 -11.84
CA GLY A 35 13.69 9.99 -10.43
C GLY A 35 13.70 8.61 -9.77
N ASN A 36 13.60 8.57 -8.44
CA ASN A 36 13.81 7.32 -7.71
C ASN A 36 12.51 6.52 -7.62
N ALA A 37 12.44 5.33 -8.23
CA ALA A 37 11.33 4.41 -8.05
C ALA A 37 11.22 3.99 -6.57
N HIS A 38 10.02 3.97 -6.00
CA HIS A 38 9.83 3.56 -4.60
C HIS A 38 8.47 2.92 -4.34
N HIS A 39 8.47 2.06 -3.31
CA HIS A 39 7.31 1.43 -2.68
C HIS A 39 6.47 0.50 -3.56
N ASP A 40 5.88 0.99 -4.66
CA ASP A 40 4.83 0.26 -5.34
C ASP A 40 4.91 0.28 -6.87
N VAL A 41 4.58 -0.89 -7.44
CA VAL A 41 4.53 -1.14 -8.88
C VAL A 41 3.45 -2.18 -9.15
N GLN A 42 2.67 -1.98 -10.21
CA GLN A 42 1.60 -2.88 -10.59
C GLN A 42 1.60 -3.12 -12.10
N ARG A 43 1.64 -4.39 -12.51
CA ARG A 43 1.29 -4.79 -13.88
C ARG A 43 -0.23 -4.79 -14.01
N LEU A 44 -0.76 -4.01 -14.95
CA LEU A 44 -2.19 -3.89 -15.23
C LEU A 44 -2.66 -4.98 -16.21
N ASP A 45 -3.98 -5.21 -16.25
CA ASP A 45 -4.59 -6.23 -17.10
C ASP A 45 -4.40 -6.01 -18.61
N ASN A 46 -4.21 -4.77 -19.03
CA ASN A 46 -3.89 -4.41 -20.41
C ASN A 46 -2.39 -4.56 -20.75
N GLY A 47 -1.57 -5.05 -19.81
CA GLY A 47 -0.13 -5.21 -19.96
C GLY A 47 0.69 -3.97 -19.58
N ASN A 48 0.07 -2.82 -19.32
CA ASN A 48 0.79 -1.62 -18.90
C ASN A 48 1.38 -1.78 -17.48
N THR A 49 2.39 -0.99 -17.17
CA THR A 49 2.97 -0.89 -15.81
C THR A 49 2.57 0.44 -15.18
N LEU A 50 1.87 0.37 -14.04
CA LEU A 50 1.64 1.50 -13.15
C LEU A 50 2.73 1.52 -12.08
N LEU A 51 3.35 2.67 -11.81
CA LEU A 51 4.46 2.77 -10.86
C LEU A 51 4.50 4.13 -10.15
N LEU A 52 5.18 4.14 -9.00
CA LEU A 52 5.52 5.34 -8.24
C LEU A 52 7.00 5.68 -8.36
N TYR A 53 7.30 6.96 -8.55
CA TYR A 53 8.65 7.48 -8.37
C TYR A 53 8.65 8.87 -7.74
N MET A 54 9.75 9.20 -7.06
CA MET A 54 9.95 10.47 -6.38
C MET A 54 10.67 11.46 -7.31
N GLU A 55 10.19 12.71 -7.36
CA GLU A 55 10.80 13.80 -8.11
C GLU A 55 11.00 15.06 -7.27
N VAL A 56 11.88 15.95 -7.71
CA VAL A 56 12.05 17.26 -7.07
C VAL A 56 10.91 18.18 -7.52
N VAL A 57 10.23 18.81 -6.56
CA VAL A 57 9.23 19.85 -6.84
C VAL A 57 9.85 20.96 -7.67
N PRO A 58 9.27 21.31 -8.84
CA PRO A 58 9.78 22.40 -9.67
C PRO A 58 9.77 23.75 -8.94
N GLU A 59 10.74 24.61 -9.24
CA GLU A 59 10.93 25.88 -8.52
C GLU A 59 9.70 26.81 -8.56
N GLU A 60 8.89 26.76 -9.62
CA GLU A 60 7.65 27.53 -9.71
C GLU A 60 6.61 27.13 -8.64
N TYR A 61 6.59 25.86 -8.23
CA TYR A 61 5.72 25.35 -7.16
C TYR A 61 6.37 25.52 -5.80
N LYS A 62 7.69 25.27 -5.68
CA LYS A 62 8.44 25.46 -4.45
C LYS A 62 8.36 26.89 -3.91
N LYS A 63 8.33 27.90 -4.79
CA LYS A 63 8.11 29.32 -4.41
C LYS A 63 6.78 29.56 -3.69
N LYS A 64 5.76 28.72 -3.91
CA LYS A 64 4.43 28.81 -3.29
C LYS A 64 4.40 28.24 -1.85
N ILE A 65 5.48 27.60 -1.39
CA ILE A 65 5.60 27.08 -0.02
C ILE A 65 5.71 28.26 0.96
N LYS A 66 4.76 28.35 1.89
CA LYS A 66 4.70 29.40 2.92
C LYS A 66 5.72 29.19 4.03
N ASN A 67 5.97 27.94 4.42
CA ASN A 67 6.95 27.62 5.46
C ASN A 67 8.38 27.91 4.96
N LEU A 68 9.05 28.89 5.57
CA LEU A 68 10.37 29.36 5.12
C LEU A 68 11.46 28.30 5.25
N LYS A 69 11.42 27.45 6.28
CA LYS A 69 12.42 26.39 6.48
C LYS A 69 12.33 25.36 5.35
N ARG A 70 11.11 24.92 5.05
CA ARG A 70 10.84 23.95 3.96
C ARG A 70 11.14 24.55 2.59
N ARG A 71 10.77 25.81 2.33
CA ARG A 71 11.07 26.49 1.06
C ARG A 71 12.57 26.69 0.82
N ARG A 72 13.35 26.90 1.89
CA ARG A 72 14.81 27.08 1.82
C ARG A 72 15.57 25.76 1.64
N ASP A 73 14.92 24.62 1.82
CA ASP A 73 15.54 23.33 1.53
C ASP A 73 15.98 23.29 0.06
N ALA A 74 17.14 22.69 -0.20
CA ALA A 74 17.63 22.56 -1.56
C ALA A 74 16.66 21.72 -2.40
N CYS A 75 16.13 20.64 -1.82
CA CYS A 75 15.18 19.75 -2.46
C CYS A 75 13.93 19.57 -1.60
N VAL A 76 12.77 19.87 -2.18
CA VAL A 76 11.49 19.34 -1.69
C VAL A 76 11.08 18.30 -2.70
N TYR A 77 10.87 17.07 -2.26
CA TYR A 77 10.46 15.94 -3.08
C TYR A 77 8.94 15.78 -3.04
N SER A 78 8.39 15.36 -4.19
CA SER A 78 6.99 15.04 -4.45
C SER A 78 6.96 13.67 -5.13
N ASP A 79 5.79 13.03 -5.18
CA ASP A 79 5.65 11.76 -5.88
C ASP A 79 4.89 11.90 -7.20
N VAL A 80 5.18 10.98 -8.11
CA VAL A 80 4.57 10.87 -9.43
C VAL A 80 4.08 9.46 -9.63
N VAL A 81 2.88 9.36 -10.22
CA VAL A 81 2.36 8.11 -10.73
C VAL A 81 2.52 8.10 -12.24
N LEU A 82 3.15 7.06 -12.78
CA LEU A 82 3.27 6.84 -14.22
C LEU A 82 2.55 5.55 -14.62
N GLU A 83 1.96 5.58 -15.81
CA GLU A 83 1.57 4.38 -16.53
C GLU A 83 2.34 4.27 -17.85
N LEU A 84 2.97 3.12 -18.06
CA LEU A 84 3.80 2.80 -19.21
C LEU A 84 3.23 1.64 -20.00
N THR A 85 3.33 1.66 -21.33
CA THR A 85 3.12 0.46 -22.15
C THR A 85 4.22 -0.59 -21.91
N PRO A 86 4.03 -1.85 -22.37
CA PRO A 86 5.12 -2.83 -22.40
C PRO A 86 6.39 -2.32 -23.10
N ASP A 87 6.23 -1.51 -24.15
CA ASP A 87 7.30 -0.87 -24.91
C ASP A 87 7.91 0.37 -24.22
N LYS A 88 7.48 0.67 -22.99
CA LYS A 88 7.98 1.74 -22.11
C LYS A 88 7.58 3.15 -22.54
N GLU A 89 6.54 3.27 -23.36
CA GLU A 89 5.94 4.57 -23.71
C GLU A 89 5.04 5.06 -22.58
N ILE A 90 5.21 6.33 -22.17
CA ILE A 90 4.37 6.96 -21.15
C ILE A 90 3.00 7.26 -21.76
N VAL A 91 1.96 6.61 -21.24
CA VAL A 91 0.56 6.84 -21.67
C VAL A 91 -0.24 7.64 -20.66
N TRP A 92 0.24 7.75 -19.43
CA TRP A 92 -0.37 8.59 -18.40
C TRP A 92 0.64 8.98 -17.33
N GLU A 93 0.50 10.20 -16.81
CA GLU A 93 1.30 10.74 -15.71
C GLU A 93 0.44 11.62 -14.80
N TRP A 94 0.75 11.59 -13.51
CA TRP A 94 0.12 12.44 -12.52
C TRP A 94 1.12 12.89 -11.47
N HIS A 95 1.37 14.20 -11.43
CA HIS A 95 2.34 14.84 -10.55
C HIS A 95 1.59 15.51 -9.40
N GLU A 96 1.87 15.10 -8.18
CA GLU A 96 1.14 15.57 -7.00
C GLU A 96 1.17 17.10 -6.83
N TYR A 97 2.31 17.75 -7.11
CA TYR A 97 2.43 19.20 -6.97
C TYR A 97 1.50 20.00 -7.90
N LYS A 98 0.97 19.39 -8.97
CA LYS A 98 0.02 20.04 -9.88
C LYS A 98 -1.40 20.09 -9.30
N TYR A 99 -1.77 19.12 -8.46
CA TYR A 99 -3.15 18.91 -8.02
C TYR A 99 -3.35 19.06 -6.51
N LEU A 100 -2.28 19.00 -5.71
CA LEU A 100 -2.35 19.11 -4.26
C LEU A 100 -1.83 20.47 -3.76
N ASP A 101 -2.39 20.95 -2.65
CA ASP A 101 -1.89 22.15 -1.99
C ASP A 101 -0.54 21.85 -1.32
N ILE A 102 0.53 22.38 -1.91
CA ILE A 102 1.90 22.23 -1.41
C ILE A 102 2.12 22.71 0.03
N ASN A 103 1.18 23.49 0.59
CA ASN A 103 1.23 23.95 1.97
C ASN A 103 0.60 22.97 2.98
N GLN A 104 -0.03 21.88 2.53
CA GLN A 104 -0.43 20.78 3.40
C GLN A 104 0.74 19.82 3.55
N TYR A 105 1.37 19.77 4.72
CA TYR A 105 2.54 18.93 4.96
C TYR A 105 2.61 18.45 6.42
N CYS A 106 3.34 17.35 6.62
CA CYS A 106 3.66 16.86 7.96
C CYS A 106 4.69 17.75 8.64
N GLN A 107 4.32 18.40 9.74
CA GLN A 107 5.22 19.31 10.46
C GLN A 107 6.32 18.61 11.26
N ILE A 108 6.14 17.33 11.59
CA ILE A 108 7.06 16.53 12.41
C ILE A 108 7.84 15.48 11.60
N CYS A 109 7.56 15.35 10.31
CA CYS A 109 8.26 14.45 9.40
C CYS A 109 9.45 15.18 8.77
N ASN A 110 10.19 14.46 7.92
CA ASN A 110 11.19 15.07 7.08
C ASN A 110 10.54 16.13 6.16
N LEU A 111 10.92 17.40 6.31
CA LEU A 111 10.32 18.50 5.55
C LEU A 111 10.60 18.44 4.05
N ALA A 112 11.69 17.77 3.65
CA ALA A 112 12.03 17.53 2.25
C ALA A 112 11.13 16.47 1.60
N ASP A 113 10.58 15.54 2.37
CA ASP A 113 9.77 14.42 1.88
C ASP A 113 8.28 14.75 2.09
N TRP A 114 7.64 15.29 1.05
CA TRP A 114 6.35 15.96 1.20
C TRP A 114 5.20 15.02 1.54
N THR A 115 4.88 14.14 0.61
CA THR A 115 3.66 13.31 0.59
C THR A 115 3.96 11.89 1.04
N HIS A 116 5.11 11.37 0.63
CA HIS A 116 5.58 10.02 0.92
C HIS A 116 4.52 9.00 0.52
N THR A 117 4.16 9.03 -0.76
CA THR A 117 3.19 8.12 -1.34
C THR A 117 3.76 6.71 -1.32
N ASN A 118 3.02 5.78 -0.72
CA ASN A 118 3.52 4.44 -0.42
C ASN A 118 2.68 3.32 -1.01
N THR A 119 1.56 3.65 -1.66
CA THR A 119 0.68 2.68 -2.31
C THR A 119 0.01 3.32 -3.50
N VAL A 120 -0.06 2.56 -4.60
CA VAL A 120 -0.88 2.86 -5.76
C VAL A 120 -1.63 1.61 -6.19
N GLN A 121 -2.95 1.73 -6.39
CA GLN A 121 -3.76 0.66 -6.94
C GLN A 121 -4.63 1.21 -8.07
N ALA A 122 -4.55 0.62 -9.26
CA ALA A 122 -5.63 0.77 -10.24
C ALA A 122 -6.87 0.05 -9.69
N LEU A 123 -7.96 0.79 -9.51
CA LEU A 123 -9.20 0.25 -8.94
C LEU A 123 -9.69 -0.94 -9.76
N PRO A 124 -9.99 -2.08 -9.11
CA PRO A 124 -10.55 -3.23 -9.79
C PRO A 124 -12.02 -2.97 -10.17
N GLU A 125 -12.58 -3.90 -10.96
CA GLU A 125 -14.03 -4.03 -11.10
C GLU A 125 -14.70 -4.10 -9.73
N ASN A 126 -15.73 -3.28 -9.52
CA ASN A 126 -16.35 -3.14 -8.21
C ASN A 126 -17.83 -2.75 -8.28
N LYS A 127 -18.58 -3.16 -7.27
CA LYS A 127 -20.04 -2.97 -7.16
C LYS A 127 -20.48 -1.51 -7.09
N TRP A 128 -19.60 -0.59 -6.67
CA TRP A 128 -19.96 0.82 -6.52
C TRP A 128 -20.06 1.51 -7.88
N TYR A 129 -19.12 1.21 -8.78
CA TYR A 129 -19.23 1.64 -10.16
C TYR A 129 -20.40 0.99 -10.89
N ASP A 130 -20.62 -0.33 -10.69
CA ASP A 130 -21.79 -1.04 -11.22
C ASP A 130 -23.11 -0.38 -10.78
N ALA A 131 -23.14 0.19 -9.56
CA ALA A 131 -24.27 0.94 -9.01
C ALA A 131 -24.32 2.42 -9.45
N GLY A 132 -23.40 2.88 -10.31
CA GLY A 132 -23.39 4.21 -10.92
C GLY A 132 -22.49 5.25 -10.26
N ASP A 133 -21.74 4.90 -9.20
CA ASP A 133 -20.80 5.83 -8.57
C ASP A 133 -19.49 5.92 -9.37
N LYS A 134 -19.44 6.92 -10.26
CA LYS A 134 -18.31 7.15 -11.18
C LYS A 134 -16.97 7.40 -10.49
N ARG A 135 -16.95 7.79 -9.21
CA ARG A 135 -15.71 8.00 -8.46
C ARG A 135 -14.87 6.73 -8.40
N PHE A 136 -15.52 5.58 -8.37
CA PHE A 136 -14.89 4.26 -8.27
C PHE A 136 -14.79 3.53 -9.62
N LYS A 137 -14.77 4.27 -10.74
CA LYS A 137 -14.56 3.69 -12.08
C LYS A 137 -13.30 2.79 -12.09
N PRO A 138 -13.39 1.54 -12.59
CA PRO A 138 -12.24 0.67 -12.73
C PRO A 138 -11.10 1.35 -13.51
N GLY A 139 -9.87 1.20 -13.03
CA GLY A 139 -8.70 1.90 -13.57
C GLY A 139 -8.50 3.33 -13.08
N ASN A 140 -9.43 3.93 -12.32
CA ASN A 140 -9.10 5.09 -11.49
C ASN A 140 -8.08 4.69 -10.40
N ILE A 141 -7.32 5.66 -9.89
CA ILE A 141 -6.12 5.34 -9.12
C ILE A 141 -6.35 5.64 -7.64
N LEU A 142 -6.32 4.61 -6.79
CA LEU A 142 -6.32 4.72 -5.33
C LEU A 142 -4.88 4.94 -4.84
N LEU A 143 -4.68 5.99 -4.05
CA LEU A 143 -3.37 6.42 -3.56
C LEU A 143 -3.36 6.56 -2.03
N SER A 144 -2.19 6.34 -1.44
CA SER A 144 -1.91 6.54 -0.02
C SER A 144 -0.78 7.51 0.21
N LEU A 145 -1.09 8.68 0.79
CA LEU A 145 -0.09 9.68 1.15
C LEU A 145 0.20 9.56 2.63
N ARG A 146 1.29 8.87 2.96
CA ARG A 146 1.65 8.52 4.33
C ARG A 146 1.81 9.77 5.20
N ASN A 147 2.53 10.78 4.70
CA ASN A 147 2.85 11.98 5.48
C ASN A 147 1.64 12.92 5.63
N LEU A 148 0.60 12.77 4.81
CA LEU A 148 -0.62 13.58 4.91
C LEU A 148 -1.77 12.86 5.62
N SER A 149 -1.59 11.59 6.03
CA SER A 149 -2.63 10.80 6.68
C SER A 149 -3.93 10.75 5.86
N VAL A 150 -3.80 10.53 4.56
CA VAL A 150 -4.93 10.56 3.63
C VAL A 150 -4.76 9.49 2.54
N ILE A 151 -5.89 8.88 2.19
CA ILE A 151 -6.03 8.08 0.97
C ILE A 151 -7.04 8.75 0.06
N PHE A 152 -6.87 8.66 -1.25
CA PHE A 152 -7.81 9.25 -2.20
C PHE A 152 -7.85 8.49 -3.52
N VAL A 153 -8.89 8.76 -4.31
CA VAL A 153 -9.01 8.25 -5.68
C VAL A 153 -8.86 9.40 -6.66
N VAL A 154 -8.00 9.22 -7.66
CA VAL A 154 -7.85 10.10 -8.81
C VAL A 154 -8.63 9.52 -9.98
N ASP A 155 -9.46 10.34 -10.61
CA ASP A 155 -10.04 9.99 -11.90
C ASP A 155 -8.97 10.10 -12.99
N LYS A 156 -8.70 9.00 -13.69
CA LYS A 156 -7.58 8.94 -14.63
C LYS A 156 -7.78 9.85 -15.85
N GLU A 157 -9.02 10.13 -16.22
CA GLU A 157 -9.37 10.93 -17.40
C GLU A 157 -9.29 12.43 -17.10
N SER A 158 -9.92 12.88 -16.02
CA SER A 158 -9.89 14.29 -15.63
C SER A 158 -8.63 14.70 -14.84
N LYS A 159 -7.92 13.73 -14.26
CA LYS A 159 -6.80 13.90 -13.31
C LYS A 159 -7.18 14.54 -11.98
N GLU A 160 -8.47 14.70 -11.71
CA GLU A 160 -9.00 15.28 -10.48
C GLU A 160 -9.07 14.25 -9.35
N VAL A 161 -8.90 14.71 -8.11
CA VAL A 161 -9.18 13.92 -6.92
C VAL A 161 -10.70 13.85 -6.73
N VAL A 162 -11.30 12.67 -6.96
CA VAL A 162 -12.76 12.48 -6.96
C VAL A 162 -13.30 11.89 -5.66
N TRP A 163 -12.43 11.35 -4.81
CA TRP A 163 -12.79 10.82 -3.49
C TRP A 163 -11.62 10.93 -2.53
N THR A 164 -11.88 11.18 -1.25
CA THR A 164 -10.84 11.33 -0.21
C THR A 164 -11.30 10.76 1.11
N TYR A 165 -10.39 10.12 1.85
CA TYR A 165 -10.65 9.59 3.17
C TYR A 165 -9.45 9.80 4.10
N THR A 166 -9.72 10.40 5.26
CA THR A 166 -8.76 10.55 6.37
C THR A 166 -9.13 9.69 7.59
N GLY A 167 -10.32 9.10 7.58
CA GLY A 167 -10.91 8.37 8.70
C GLY A 167 -11.22 9.21 9.94
N ASP A 168 -12.01 8.62 10.83
CA ASP A 168 -12.32 9.12 12.17
C ASP A 168 -12.07 8.08 13.27
N TYR A 169 -11.94 6.80 12.91
CA TYR A 169 -11.64 5.72 13.84
C TYR A 169 -10.37 6.04 14.65
N ASN A 170 -10.54 6.06 15.98
CA ASN A 170 -9.52 6.42 16.98
C ASN A 170 -8.77 7.76 16.71
N GLY A 171 -9.37 8.68 15.96
CA GLY A 171 -8.78 9.97 15.60
C GLY A 171 -8.31 10.11 14.15
N GLY A 172 -8.56 9.10 13.32
CA GLY A 172 -8.24 9.08 11.90
C GLY A 172 -6.88 8.46 11.59
N LEU A 173 -6.59 8.30 10.30
CA LEU A 173 -5.41 7.60 9.81
C LEU A 173 -4.11 8.25 10.29
N ALA A 174 -3.09 7.43 10.58
CA ALA A 174 -1.75 7.92 10.90
C ALA A 174 -0.65 7.07 10.26
N GLY A 175 -0.06 7.61 9.19
CA GLY A 175 1.06 6.98 8.50
C GLY A 175 0.70 5.65 7.85
N GLN A 176 -0.55 5.51 7.40
CA GLN A 176 -1.14 4.31 6.82
C GLN A 176 -0.37 3.77 5.60
N HIS A 177 -0.53 2.49 5.33
CA HIS A 177 0.00 1.76 4.19
C HIS A 177 -1.07 0.86 3.57
N GLU A 178 -0.86 0.52 2.30
CA GLU A 178 -1.57 -0.53 1.57
C GLU A 178 -3.08 -0.40 1.50
N PRO A 179 -3.69 0.79 1.31
CA PRO A 179 -5.11 0.82 0.99
C PRO A 179 -5.36 0.05 -0.32
N HIS A 180 -6.22 -0.97 -0.24
CA HIS A 180 -6.60 -1.77 -1.40
C HIS A 180 -8.10 -1.99 -1.39
N MET A 181 -8.74 -1.70 -2.52
CA MET A 181 -10.12 -2.12 -2.76
C MET A 181 -10.17 -3.65 -2.90
N ILE A 182 -11.04 -4.27 -2.12
CA ILE A 182 -11.28 -5.71 -2.16
C ILE A 182 -11.90 -6.06 -3.50
N GLU A 183 -11.22 -6.91 -4.27
CA GLU A 183 -11.66 -7.34 -5.60
C GLU A 183 -12.99 -8.11 -5.57
N LYS A 184 -13.69 -8.08 -6.71
CA LYS A 184 -14.92 -8.85 -6.94
C LYS A 184 -14.73 -10.34 -6.66
N GLY A 185 -15.71 -10.95 -5.99
CA GLY A 185 -15.69 -12.36 -5.61
C GLY A 185 -14.95 -12.68 -4.31
N LEU A 186 -14.40 -11.67 -3.61
CA LEU A 186 -13.90 -11.82 -2.24
C LEU A 186 -14.89 -11.27 -1.21
N PRO A 187 -14.95 -11.82 0.01
CA PRO A 187 -15.78 -11.27 1.08
C PRO A 187 -15.43 -9.80 1.37
N GLY A 188 -16.43 -8.93 1.33
CA GLY A 188 -16.22 -7.49 1.43
C GLY A 188 -15.96 -6.77 0.10
N GLU A 189 -16.14 -7.42 -1.05
CA GLU A 189 -15.92 -6.84 -2.39
C GLU A 189 -16.41 -5.38 -2.51
N GLY A 190 -15.55 -4.53 -3.08
CA GLY A 190 -15.76 -3.09 -3.20
C GLY A 190 -15.49 -2.27 -1.93
N ASN A 191 -15.32 -2.88 -0.76
CA ASN A 191 -14.80 -2.16 0.41
C ASN A 191 -13.29 -1.92 0.25
N ILE A 192 -12.72 -1.02 1.05
CA ILE A 192 -11.29 -0.74 1.05
C ILE A 192 -10.69 -1.23 2.36
N LEU A 193 -9.67 -2.09 2.28
CA LEU A 193 -8.81 -2.45 3.40
C LEU A 193 -7.67 -1.45 3.53
N ILE A 194 -7.24 -1.15 4.75
CA ILE A 194 -6.17 -0.18 5.04
C ILE A 194 -5.34 -0.70 6.21
N PHE A 195 -4.01 -0.64 6.13
CA PHE A 195 -3.13 -0.85 7.27
C PHE A 195 -2.85 0.52 7.87
N ASP A 196 -3.50 0.84 8.98
CA ASP A 196 -3.22 2.07 9.71
C ASP A 196 -2.11 1.81 10.73
N ASN A 197 -0.93 2.35 10.47
CA ASN A 197 0.25 2.08 11.27
C ASN A 197 0.19 2.69 12.68
N GLY A 198 -0.67 3.69 12.90
CA GLY A 198 -0.68 4.44 14.15
C GLY A 198 0.65 5.17 14.41
N ALA A 199 1.24 5.71 13.34
CA ALA A 199 2.50 6.43 13.43
C ALA A 199 2.39 7.63 14.41
N PRO A 200 3.49 8.01 15.10
CA PRO A 200 3.52 9.13 16.04
C PRO A 200 2.83 10.39 15.49
N PRO A 201 2.16 11.16 16.36
CA PRO A 201 0.92 11.82 16.01
C PRO A 201 1.11 12.91 14.96
N LEU A 202 0.34 12.81 13.89
CA LEU A 202 -0.03 13.96 13.08
C LEU A 202 -1.25 14.71 13.67
N LYS A 203 -2.13 14.01 14.39
CA LYS A 203 -3.45 14.54 14.82
C LYS A 203 -3.89 14.13 16.23
N ASN A 204 -3.68 12.88 16.67
CA ASN A 204 -4.16 12.39 17.98
C ASN A 204 -3.16 11.42 18.63
N LEU A 205 -2.69 11.76 19.85
CA LEU A 205 -1.77 10.92 20.63
C LEU A 205 -2.34 9.55 21.00
N ARG A 206 -3.68 9.43 21.14
CA ARG A 206 -4.33 8.15 21.47
C ARG A 206 -4.28 7.12 20.35
N HIS A 207 -3.99 7.56 19.13
CA HIS A 207 -3.84 6.72 17.95
C HIS A 207 -2.43 6.16 17.79
N CYS A 208 -1.49 6.65 18.60
CA CYS A 208 -0.08 6.36 18.43
C CYS A 208 0.34 5.09 19.16
N GLY A 209 1.25 4.33 18.56
CA GLY A 209 1.88 3.16 19.21
C GLY A 209 1.07 1.87 19.12
N GLN A 210 0.03 1.85 18.28
CA GLN A 210 -0.79 0.67 17.99
C GLN A 210 -1.18 0.71 16.51
N SER A 211 -1.20 -0.45 15.85
CA SER A 211 -1.66 -0.54 14.47
C SER A 211 -3.07 -1.08 14.38
N TYR A 212 -3.73 -0.77 13.27
CA TYR A 212 -5.08 -1.20 12.97
C TYR A 212 -5.14 -1.71 11.54
N VAL A 213 -5.85 -2.82 11.30
CA VAL A 213 -6.32 -3.14 9.95
C VAL A 213 -7.77 -2.71 9.89
N LEU A 214 -8.10 -1.80 8.97
CA LEU A 214 -9.44 -1.23 8.83
C LEU A 214 -10.06 -1.70 7.52
N GLU A 215 -11.32 -2.09 7.54
CA GLU A 215 -12.15 -2.25 6.34
C GLU A 215 -13.21 -1.17 6.34
N ILE A 216 -13.28 -0.36 5.28
CA ILE A 216 -14.24 0.74 5.17
C ILE A 216 -15.13 0.58 3.94
N ASN A 217 -16.38 1.01 4.07
CA ASN A 217 -17.25 1.23 2.94
C ASN A 217 -16.88 2.58 2.32
N PRO A 218 -16.43 2.66 1.06
CA PRO A 218 -15.90 3.91 0.52
C PRO A 218 -17.00 4.91 0.16
N VAL A 219 -18.23 4.47 -0.10
CA VAL A 219 -19.37 5.38 -0.38
C VAL A 219 -19.82 6.08 0.89
N SER A 220 -20.08 5.32 1.96
CA SER A 220 -20.55 5.88 3.24
C SER A 220 -19.42 6.37 4.14
N LYS A 221 -18.17 5.96 3.87
CA LYS A 221 -16.97 6.17 4.69
C LYS A 221 -17.04 5.54 6.10
N ASN A 222 -17.97 4.61 6.32
CA ASN A 222 -18.12 3.93 7.60
C ASN A 222 -17.12 2.79 7.73
N LEU A 223 -16.62 2.58 8.95
CA LEU A 223 -15.90 1.36 9.31
C LEU A 223 -16.84 0.15 9.29
N VAL A 224 -16.45 -0.89 8.56
CA VAL A 224 -17.18 -2.16 8.41
C VAL A 224 -16.58 -3.23 9.31
N TRP A 225 -15.26 -3.33 9.33
CA TRP A 225 -14.52 -4.29 10.13
C TRP A 225 -13.18 -3.72 10.56
N ARG A 226 -12.62 -4.26 11.65
CA ARG A 226 -11.25 -3.93 12.07
C ARG A 226 -10.57 -5.08 12.81
N TYR A 227 -9.24 -5.11 12.71
CA TYR A 227 -8.37 -5.85 13.61
C TYR A 227 -7.45 -4.89 14.38
N GLU A 228 -7.34 -5.12 15.68
CA GLU A 228 -6.47 -4.39 16.60
C GLU A 228 -6.13 -5.31 17.77
N ASN A 229 -4.94 -5.18 18.38
CA ASN A 229 -4.54 -5.98 19.53
C ASN A 229 -3.66 -5.19 20.51
N GLY A 230 -3.97 -3.89 20.64
CA GLY A 230 -3.25 -2.97 21.52
C GLY A 230 -1.73 -3.00 21.28
N GLU A 231 -0.95 -3.01 22.36
CA GLU A 231 0.53 -3.06 22.31
C GLU A 231 1.10 -4.35 21.69
N LYS A 232 0.27 -5.38 21.47
CA LYS A 232 0.70 -6.64 20.85
C LYS A 232 0.64 -6.60 19.32
N PHE A 233 0.21 -5.49 18.74
CA PHE A 233 0.13 -5.29 17.30
C PHE A 233 0.50 -3.84 16.97
N PHE A 234 1.75 -3.63 16.57
CA PHE A 234 2.27 -2.33 16.19
C PHE A 234 3.43 -2.43 15.20
N SER A 235 3.24 -1.80 14.05
CA SER A 235 4.29 -1.50 13.09
C SER A 235 4.18 -0.04 12.66
N LYS A 236 5.17 0.78 13.00
CA LYS A 236 5.23 2.23 12.73
C LYS A 236 5.31 2.56 11.23
N PHE A 237 5.75 1.62 10.40
CA PHE A 237 5.84 1.75 8.94
C PHE A 237 5.71 0.39 8.23
N ARG A 238 5.55 0.43 6.90
CA ARG A 238 5.31 -0.75 6.02
C ARG A 238 4.07 -1.52 6.47
N SER A 239 4.12 -2.86 6.35
CA SER A 239 3.03 -3.79 6.59
C SER A 239 2.00 -3.79 5.48
N ASN A 240 1.26 -4.90 5.36
CA ASN A 240 0.16 -5.04 4.42
C ASN A 240 -0.88 -6.00 4.97
N MET A 241 -2.00 -6.10 4.24
CA MET A 241 -3.02 -7.09 4.50
C MET A 241 -3.60 -7.62 3.19
N GLN A 242 -4.26 -8.77 3.25
CA GLN A 242 -4.94 -9.37 2.12
C GLN A 242 -6.20 -10.09 2.59
N ARG A 243 -7.37 -9.70 2.07
CA ARG A 243 -8.60 -10.50 2.23
C ARG A 243 -8.48 -11.79 1.44
N LEU A 244 -8.85 -12.91 2.05
CA LEU A 244 -8.77 -14.24 1.45
C LEU A 244 -10.17 -14.78 1.07
N PRO A 245 -10.26 -15.74 0.13
CA PRO A 245 -11.55 -16.30 -0.31
C PRO A 245 -12.38 -16.96 0.79
N ASN A 246 -11.73 -17.49 1.84
CA ASN A 246 -12.40 -18.08 3.01
C ASN A 246 -12.98 -17.04 3.97
N GLY A 247 -12.81 -15.73 3.70
CA GLY A 247 -13.24 -14.64 4.57
C GLY A 247 -12.20 -14.22 5.60
N ASN A 248 -11.09 -14.93 5.73
CA ASN A 248 -10.01 -14.51 6.64
C ASN A 248 -9.22 -13.34 6.05
N THR A 249 -8.44 -12.68 6.90
CA THR A 249 -7.47 -11.65 6.49
C THR A 249 -6.07 -12.13 6.85
N LEU A 250 -5.18 -12.22 5.86
CA LEU A 250 -3.74 -12.33 6.09
C LEU A 250 -3.19 -10.94 6.41
N ILE A 251 -2.40 -10.82 7.46
CA ILE A 251 -1.79 -9.57 7.93
C ILE A 251 -0.28 -9.79 8.02
N CYS A 252 0.51 -8.89 7.44
CA CYS A 252 1.95 -8.82 7.64
C CYS A 252 2.26 -7.67 8.58
N GLU A 253 2.85 -7.95 9.74
CA GLU A 253 3.31 -6.94 10.70
C GLU A 253 4.83 -6.82 10.57
N SER A 254 5.30 -5.75 9.93
CA SER A 254 6.71 -5.60 9.56
C SER A 254 7.66 -5.49 10.74
N GLU A 255 7.35 -4.66 11.75
CA GLU A 255 8.20 -4.47 12.93
C GLU A 255 7.93 -5.46 14.08
N GLY A 256 6.83 -6.22 14.01
CA GLY A 256 6.56 -7.40 14.83
C GLY A 256 7.10 -8.69 14.22
N PRO A 257 8.16 -8.60 13.39
CA PRO A 257 8.33 -9.28 12.11
C PRO A 257 7.64 -10.65 11.99
N ARG A 258 6.34 -10.59 11.69
CA ARG A 258 5.49 -11.77 11.55
C ARG A 258 4.42 -11.58 10.48
N SER A 259 3.84 -12.67 10.05
CA SER A 259 2.62 -12.70 9.26
C SER A 259 1.64 -13.66 9.92
N PHE A 260 0.38 -13.26 10.01
CA PHE A 260 -0.65 -14.06 10.66
C PHE A 260 -1.98 -13.91 9.96
N GLU A 261 -2.82 -14.93 10.06
CA GLU A 261 -4.15 -14.97 9.47
C GLU A 261 -5.20 -14.89 10.57
N VAL A 262 -6.18 -14.00 10.38
CA VAL A 262 -7.28 -13.81 11.32
C VAL A 262 -8.63 -14.11 10.67
N THR A 263 -9.54 -14.71 11.44
CA THR A 263 -10.95 -14.88 11.04
C THR A 263 -11.70 -13.55 11.03
N SER A 264 -12.94 -13.54 10.51
CA SER A 264 -13.84 -12.39 10.63
C SER A 264 -14.13 -12.02 12.10
N GLU A 265 -14.10 -13.00 12.99
CA GLU A 265 -14.27 -12.88 14.43
C GLU A 265 -12.96 -12.46 15.14
N LYS A 266 -11.88 -12.24 14.37
CA LYS A 266 -10.56 -11.72 14.82
C LYS A 266 -9.72 -12.75 15.56
N GLU A 267 -10.01 -14.03 15.39
CA GLU A 267 -9.19 -15.11 15.96
C GLU A 267 -8.00 -15.41 15.05
N ILE A 268 -6.79 -15.49 15.62
CA ILE A 268 -5.60 -15.90 14.88
C ILE A 268 -5.66 -17.41 14.64
N VAL A 269 -5.63 -17.84 13.38
CA VAL A 269 -5.70 -19.26 12.97
C VAL A 269 -4.41 -19.78 12.36
N TRP A 270 -3.50 -18.88 11.99
CA TRP A 270 -2.18 -19.22 11.47
C TRP A 270 -1.20 -18.08 11.78
N GLU A 271 0.05 -18.40 12.06
CA GLU A 271 1.10 -17.41 12.32
C GLU A 271 2.47 -17.95 11.87
N TYR A 272 3.27 -17.06 11.30
CA TYR A 272 4.67 -17.27 10.96
C TYR A 272 5.47 -16.05 11.41
N ALA A 273 6.50 -16.27 12.22
CA ALA A 273 7.37 -15.21 12.73
C ALA A 273 8.82 -15.49 12.34
N VAL A 274 9.59 -14.42 12.11
CA VAL A 274 11.03 -14.49 11.88
C VAL A 274 11.78 -13.83 13.05
N PRO A 275 13.10 -14.06 13.20
CA PRO A 275 13.88 -13.39 14.23
C PRO A 275 13.72 -11.85 14.19
N TYR A 276 13.69 -11.22 15.37
CA TYR A 276 13.37 -9.80 15.53
C TYR A 276 14.33 -8.82 14.82
N GLN A 277 15.50 -9.30 14.40
CA GLN A 277 16.47 -8.51 13.64
C GLN A 277 16.12 -8.39 12.15
N LEU A 278 15.19 -9.22 11.66
CA LEU A 278 14.67 -9.17 10.29
C LEU A 278 13.41 -8.31 10.23
N ILE A 279 13.11 -7.80 9.05
CA ILE A 279 11.86 -7.07 8.77
C ILE A 279 11.20 -7.74 7.57
N ILE A 280 9.91 -8.04 7.70
CA ILE A 280 9.10 -8.51 6.57
C ILE A 280 8.48 -7.28 5.90
N GLY A 281 8.72 -7.07 4.61
CA GLY A 281 8.21 -5.89 3.88
C GLY A 281 6.71 -5.95 3.65
N ARG A 282 6.29 -6.95 2.89
CA ARG A 282 4.89 -7.31 2.59
C ARG A 282 4.79 -8.84 2.52
N ALA A 283 3.61 -9.38 2.76
CA ALA A 283 3.32 -10.79 2.57
C ALA A 283 2.00 -10.97 1.82
N TYR A 284 1.98 -11.87 0.84
CA TYR A 284 0.79 -12.22 0.09
C TYR A 284 0.64 -13.74 0.07
N ARG A 285 -0.60 -14.21 0.11
CA ARG A 285 -0.93 -15.61 -0.13
C ARG A 285 -1.12 -15.83 -1.63
N TYR A 286 -0.36 -16.78 -2.15
CA TYR A 286 -0.49 -17.24 -3.53
C TYR A 286 -1.18 -18.60 -3.59
N PRO A 287 -2.01 -18.85 -4.62
CA PRO A 287 -2.52 -20.18 -4.92
C PRO A 287 -1.39 -21.20 -5.14
N TYR A 288 -1.67 -22.49 -4.90
CA TYR A 288 -0.70 -23.57 -5.12
C TYR A 288 -0.28 -23.75 -6.59
N ASP A 289 -0.99 -23.12 -7.53
CA ASP A 289 -0.72 -23.17 -8.97
C ASP A 289 -0.25 -21.81 -9.53
N TYR A 290 0.15 -20.87 -8.66
CA TYR A 290 0.48 -19.49 -9.03
C TYR A 290 1.58 -19.39 -10.10
N CYS A 291 2.69 -20.11 -9.92
CA CYS A 291 3.82 -20.15 -10.86
C CYS A 291 4.10 -21.58 -11.39
N PRO A 292 4.85 -21.74 -12.49
CA PRO A 292 5.20 -23.05 -13.05
C PRO A 292 5.81 -24.02 -12.03
N GLN A 293 6.67 -23.52 -11.14
CA GLN A 293 7.35 -24.28 -10.10
C GLN A 293 6.35 -24.83 -9.09
N LEU A 294 5.43 -23.99 -8.60
CA LEU A 294 4.39 -24.42 -7.66
C LEU A 294 3.42 -25.41 -8.33
N ARG A 295 3.05 -25.19 -9.61
CA ARG A 295 2.26 -26.15 -10.40
C ARG A 295 2.93 -27.52 -10.49
N ALA A 296 4.25 -27.56 -10.72
CA ALA A 296 5.02 -28.79 -10.80
C ALA A 296 5.09 -29.55 -9.47
N LEU A 297 5.01 -28.85 -8.32
CA LEU A 297 4.93 -29.48 -7.00
C LEU A 297 3.54 -30.09 -6.71
N GLY A 298 2.51 -29.65 -7.43
CA GLY A 298 1.12 -30.05 -7.18
C GLY A 298 0.56 -29.48 -5.87
N LYS A 299 -0.71 -29.78 -5.59
CA LYS A 299 -1.36 -29.35 -4.35
C LYS A 299 -0.78 -30.16 -3.17
N PRO A 300 -0.21 -29.52 -2.13
CA PRO A 300 0.31 -30.23 -0.97
C PRO A 300 -0.82 -30.84 -0.13
N LYS A 301 -0.49 -31.88 0.65
CA LYS A 301 -1.39 -32.37 1.69
C LYS A 301 -1.40 -31.38 2.85
N GLU A 302 -2.46 -30.59 2.93
CA GLU A 302 -2.69 -29.65 4.03
C GLU A 302 -2.79 -30.41 5.36
N LYS A 303 -2.15 -29.87 6.39
CA LYS A 303 -2.23 -30.38 7.76
C LYS A 303 -2.77 -29.26 8.63
N MET A 304 -3.65 -29.61 9.56
CA MET A 304 -4.07 -28.68 10.60
C MET A 304 -2.85 -28.29 11.42
N VAL A 305 -2.67 -26.98 11.61
CA VAL A 305 -1.65 -26.43 12.50
C VAL A 305 -2.35 -25.72 13.64
N SER A 306 -1.83 -25.85 14.85
CA SER A 306 -2.21 -24.97 15.94
C SER A 306 -1.29 -23.76 15.89
N PRO A 307 -1.82 -22.52 15.81
CA PRO A 307 -0.98 -21.35 15.94
C PRO A 307 -0.23 -21.43 17.29
N PRO A 308 1.05 -21.06 17.35
CA PRO A 308 1.78 -21.01 18.61
C PRO A 308 1.04 -20.09 19.60
N SER A 309 1.24 -20.31 20.91
CA SER A 309 0.81 -19.34 21.91
C SER A 309 1.46 -17.99 21.58
N HIS A 310 0.64 -17.00 21.20
CA HIS A 310 1.01 -15.68 20.65
C HIS A 310 2.51 -15.39 20.70
N VAL A 311 3.18 -15.35 19.54
CA VAL A 311 4.58 -14.95 19.49
C VAL A 311 4.67 -13.48 19.90
N SER A 312 5.23 -13.21 21.08
CA SER A 312 5.58 -11.84 21.49
C SER A 312 6.94 -11.51 20.89
N THR A 313 6.97 -10.99 19.67
CA THR A 313 8.16 -10.29 19.19
C THR A 313 8.27 -8.99 19.97
N LYS A 314 9.12 -8.92 20.99
CA LYS A 314 9.41 -7.62 21.62
C LYS A 314 9.93 -6.70 20.51
N PRO A 315 9.32 -5.51 20.30
CA PRO A 315 9.83 -4.57 19.31
C PRO A 315 11.29 -4.26 19.64
N ILE A 316 12.08 -3.95 18.62
CA ILE A 316 13.45 -3.45 18.78
C ILE A 316 13.39 -2.33 19.82
N ALA A 317 14.10 -2.51 20.94
CA ALA A 317 14.34 -1.42 21.87
C ALA A 317 14.98 -0.30 21.05
N LEU A 318 14.21 0.75 20.76
CA LEU A 318 14.62 1.90 19.99
C LEU A 318 15.95 2.39 20.59
N ARG A 319 17.06 2.22 19.85
CA ARG A 319 18.25 3.00 20.13
C ARG A 319 17.89 4.41 19.67
N PHE A 320 17.67 5.29 20.64
CA PHE A 320 17.32 6.70 20.49
C PHE A 320 18.30 7.45 19.61
#